data_AF-A0A958HUC0-F1
#
_entry.id   AF-A0A958HUC0-F1
#
_cell.length_a   1.000
_cell.length_b   1.000
_cell.length_c   1.000
_cell.angle_alpha   90.00
_cell.angle_beta   90.00
_cell.angle_gamma   90.00
#
_symmetry.space_group_name_H-M   'P 1'
#
loop_
_entity.id
_entity.type
_entity.pdbx_description
1 polymer ?
#
loop_
_entity_poly.entity_id
_entity_poly.type
_entity_poly.pdbx_seq_one_letter_code
_entity_poly.pdbx_strand_id
1 'polypeptide(L)'
;QHGTGQTDARSDVYSLGVVLHRLLTLHDPGSTPFALPPLRQINPQATPEMAQIIERATKVQASDRFGSMDELRQALTGASTQVARPTQAAVSTQPAHRSRRSPALLIGPVVVVAVLVAGLAIGQRATNSSRAAPAPPLIVTPATEPTHTPTPIPTATPTPIAAVLIEPPPTPTLSPSNVHVQYVLDASNSMLGSLPGGRARIDVARSGLIHHWQSMKVHPYISLRAFGHSRSAVDAASCLDSEMLVSFGREQIEQLSAALSAVTPQGMSPLADALREASGDLSPAAGRVDAVILIADGGDNCGEDVLQMLNYQREVGLRFPIYVAGLAVDDDARQELRSIAELTGGQYSDVGNEDQLVQLLNRFSEEIEALPGVTP
;
A
#
# COMPACT_ATOMS: atom_id res chain seq x y z
N GLN A 1 -1.83 -11.15 10.75
CA GLN A 1 -2.50 -12.49 10.67
C GLN A 1 -3.69 -12.51 11.63
N HIS A 2 -4.93 -12.46 11.13
CA HIS A 2 -6.12 -12.67 11.95
C HIS A 2 -6.51 -14.16 11.91
N GLY A 3 -5.87 -14.94 12.77
CA GLY A 3 -6.10 -16.36 12.95
C GLY A 3 -5.06 -16.94 13.90
N THR A 4 -5.49 -17.69 14.90
CA THR A 4 -4.58 -18.39 15.83
C THR A 4 -3.95 -19.66 15.22
N GLY A 5 -4.21 -19.91 13.92
CA GLY A 5 -3.73 -21.08 13.19
C GLY A 5 -2.54 -20.76 12.29
N GLN A 6 -1.58 -21.70 12.24
CA GLN A 6 -0.50 -21.69 11.26
C GLN A 6 -1.06 -21.57 9.84
N THR A 7 -0.39 -20.79 8.99
CA THR A 7 -0.76 -20.65 7.58
C THR A 7 -0.48 -21.99 6.88
N ASP A 8 -1.51 -22.59 6.30
CA ASP A 8 -1.41 -23.83 5.54
C ASP A 8 -2.09 -23.69 4.16
N ALA A 9 -2.13 -24.77 3.38
CA ALA A 9 -2.72 -24.78 2.03
C ALA A 9 -4.20 -24.31 1.98
N ARG A 10 -4.90 -24.27 3.12
CA ARG A 10 -6.30 -23.83 3.22
C ARG A 10 -6.43 -22.31 3.29
N SER A 11 -5.33 -21.60 3.50
CA SER A 11 -5.25 -20.15 3.31
C SER A 11 -5.35 -19.80 1.83
N ASP A 12 -4.66 -20.55 0.95
CA ASP A 12 -4.74 -20.35 -0.50
C ASP A 12 -6.16 -20.64 -1.02
N VAL A 13 -6.81 -21.68 -0.49
CA VAL A 13 -8.22 -22.01 -0.78
C VAL A 13 -9.15 -20.84 -0.45
N TYR A 14 -8.92 -20.16 0.68
CA TYR A 14 -9.71 -19.00 1.09
C TYR A 14 -9.49 -17.83 0.13
N SER A 15 -8.23 -17.48 -0.15
CA SER A 15 -7.88 -16.36 -1.02
C SER A 15 -8.48 -16.53 -2.42
N LEU A 16 -8.38 -17.73 -3.01
CA LEU A 16 -9.00 -18.00 -4.31
C LEU A 16 -10.53 -17.96 -4.23
N GLY A 17 -11.13 -18.46 -3.15
CA GLY A 17 -12.58 -18.38 -2.93
C GLY A 17 -13.09 -16.93 -2.92
N VAL A 18 -12.36 -16.03 -2.26
CA VAL A 18 -12.67 -14.58 -2.23
C VAL A 18 -12.55 -13.97 -3.63
N VAL A 19 -11.50 -14.30 -4.38
CA VAL A 19 -11.32 -13.83 -5.77
C VAL A 19 -12.47 -14.30 -6.67
N LEU A 20 -12.85 -15.58 -6.60
CA LEU A 20 -13.96 -16.13 -7.38
C LEU A 20 -15.30 -15.49 -7.02
N HIS A 21 -15.55 -15.25 -5.72
CA HIS A 21 -16.74 -14.54 -5.27
C HIS A 21 -16.80 -13.12 -5.84
N ARG A 22 -15.70 -12.36 -5.75
CA ARG A 22 -15.59 -11.01 -6.31
C ARG A 22 -15.79 -11.00 -7.83
N LEU A 23 -15.19 -11.92 -8.56
CA LEU A 23 -15.37 -12.01 -10.02
C LEU A 23 -16.82 -12.28 -10.42
N LEU A 24 -17.55 -13.05 -9.62
CA LEU A 24 -18.93 -13.43 -9.91
C LEU A 24 -19.98 -12.43 -9.42
N THR A 25 -19.64 -11.59 -8.44
CA THR A 25 -20.60 -10.67 -7.80
C THR A 25 -20.25 -9.20 -7.97
N LEU A 26 -19.00 -8.89 -8.34
CA LEU A 26 -18.37 -7.57 -8.25
C LEU A 26 -18.46 -6.94 -6.85
N HIS A 27 -18.80 -7.74 -5.83
CA HIS A 27 -18.85 -7.33 -4.44
C HIS A 27 -17.43 -7.12 -3.93
N ASP A 28 -17.20 -5.99 -3.29
CA ASP A 28 -15.92 -5.71 -2.66
C ASP A 28 -15.83 -6.48 -1.32
N PRO A 29 -14.94 -7.48 -1.19
CA PRO A 29 -14.78 -8.21 0.07
C PRO A 29 -14.32 -7.32 1.23
N GLY A 30 -13.73 -6.15 0.96
CA GLY A 30 -13.37 -5.15 1.98
C GLY A 30 -14.58 -4.55 2.69
N SER A 31 -15.74 -4.49 2.02
CA SER A 31 -16.98 -3.96 2.61
C SER A 31 -17.63 -4.89 3.66
N THR A 32 -17.26 -6.18 3.66
CA THR A 32 -17.75 -7.19 4.61
C THR A 32 -16.64 -8.18 4.99
N PRO A 33 -15.64 -7.76 5.81
CA PRO A 33 -14.48 -8.59 6.14
C PRO A 33 -14.91 -9.93 6.77
N PHE A 34 -14.39 -11.04 6.22
CA PHE A 34 -14.68 -12.41 6.67
C PHE A 34 -16.16 -12.85 6.61
N ALA A 35 -17.04 -12.03 6.05
CA ALA A 35 -18.48 -12.26 6.01
C ALA A 35 -19.05 -11.93 4.63
N LEU A 36 -18.61 -12.65 3.60
CA LEU A 36 -19.11 -12.44 2.24
C LEU A 36 -20.62 -12.72 2.14
N PRO A 37 -21.39 -11.87 1.46
CA PRO A 37 -22.81 -12.12 1.21
C PRO A 37 -23.01 -13.38 0.35
N PRO A 38 -24.14 -14.11 0.51
CA PRO A 38 -24.43 -15.29 -0.30
C PRO A 38 -24.36 -15.00 -1.79
N LEU A 39 -23.58 -15.80 -2.53
CA LEU A 39 -23.24 -15.49 -3.93
C LEU A 39 -24.48 -15.31 -4.81
N ARG A 40 -25.47 -16.20 -4.64
CA ARG A 40 -26.72 -16.18 -5.43
C ARG A 40 -27.69 -15.08 -5.05
N GLN A 41 -27.47 -14.39 -3.93
CA GLN A 41 -28.24 -13.20 -3.59
C GLN A 41 -27.86 -12.01 -4.48
N ILE A 42 -26.58 -11.92 -4.87
CA ILE A 42 -26.05 -10.84 -5.72
C ILE A 42 -26.03 -11.26 -7.19
N ASN A 43 -25.64 -12.49 -7.49
CA ASN A 43 -25.64 -13.06 -8.83
C ASN A 43 -26.58 -14.28 -8.92
N PRO A 44 -27.88 -14.09 -9.23
CA PRO A 44 -28.85 -15.18 -9.36
C PRO A 44 -28.55 -16.18 -10.49
N GLN A 45 -27.71 -15.81 -11.47
CA GLN A 45 -27.32 -16.66 -12.61
C GLN A 45 -26.30 -17.73 -12.23
N ALA A 46 -25.62 -17.58 -11.09
CA ALA A 46 -24.72 -18.60 -10.61
C ALA A 46 -25.46 -19.87 -10.17
N THR A 47 -24.90 -21.02 -10.54
CA THR A 47 -25.49 -22.30 -10.19
C THR A 47 -25.44 -22.54 -8.67
N PRO A 48 -26.42 -23.27 -8.09
CA PRO A 48 -26.39 -23.62 -6.67
C PRO A 48 -25.11 -24.34 -6.25
N GLU A 49 -24.58 -25.20 -7.11
CA GLU A 49 -23.34 -25.95 -6.86
C GLU A 49 -22.11 -25.03 -6.79
N MET A 50 -21.97 -24.09 -7.73
CA MET A 50 -20.88 -23.10 -7.71
C MET A 50 -20.93 -22.23 -6.45
N ALA A 51 -22.12 -21.79 -6.06
CA ALA A 51 -22.30 -21.00 -4.85
C ALA A 51 -21.87 -21.77 -3.59
N GLN A 52 -22.25 -23.04 -3.46
CA GLN A 52 -21.85 -23.88 -2.32
C GLN A 52 -20.33 -24.10 -2.26
N ILE A 53 -19.69 -24.29 -3.41
CA ILE A 53 -18.23 -24.47 -3.49
C ILE A 53 -17.53 -23.20 -2.99
N ILE A 54 -17.93 -22.03 -3.52
CA ILE A 54 -17.32 -20.76 -3.14
C ILE A 54 -17.60 -20.44 -1.66
N GLU A 55 -18.82 -20.65 -1.18
CA GLU A 55 -19.19 -20.44 0.23
C GLU A 55 -18.41 -21.37 1.19
N ARG A 56 -18.10 -22.60 0.79
CA ARG A 56 -17.25 -23.52 1.58
C ARG A 56 -15.79 -23.05 1.58
N ALA A 57 -15.27 -22.62 0.42
CA ALA A 57 -13.89 -22.11 0.31
C ALA A 57 -13.66 -20.88 1.19
N THR A 58 -14.66 -20.01 1.34
CA THR A 58 -14.58 -18.75 2.09
C THR A 58 -15.04 -18.87 3.55
N LYS A 59 -15.15 -20.07 4.13
CA LYS A 59 -15.48 -20.23 5.56
C LYS A 59 -14.40 -19.63 6.46
N VAL A 60 -14.80 -18.97 7.54
CA VAL A 60 -13.85 -18.35 8.49
C VAL A 60 -12.96 -19.41 9.13
N GLN A 61 -13.52 -20.55 9.54
CA GLN A 61 -12.74 -21.65 10.10
C GLN A 61 -12.07 -22.47 9.01
N ALA A 62 -10.75 -22.64 9.11
CA ALA A 62 -9.97 -23.40 8.13
C ALA A 62 -10.39 -24.88 8.06
N SER A 63 -10.86 -25.46 9.17
CA SER A 63 -11.39 -26.84 9.22
C SER A 63 -12.61 -27.06 8.35
N ASP A 64 -13.36 -25.99 8.06
CA ASP A 64 -14.63 -26.07 7.34
C ASP A 64 -14.45 -25.88 5.83
N ARG A 65 -13.22 -25.60 5.39
CA ARG A 65 -12.85 -25.38 3.98
C ARG A 65 -12.51 -26.71 3.28
N PHE A 66 -12.08 -26.60 2.03
CA PHE A 66 -11.38 -27.68 1.34
C PHE A 66 -9.99 -27.87 1.96
N GLY A 67 -9.56 -29.12 2.09
CA GLY A 67 -8.28 -29.47 2.68
C GLY A 67 -7.08 -29.12 1.82
N SER A 68 -7.27 -28.95 0.51
CA SER A 68 -6.23 -28.58 -0.45
C SER A 68 -6.80 -27.89 -1.70
N MET A 69 -5.91 -27.24 -2.46
CA MET A 69 -6.25 -26.65 -3.77
C MET A 69 -6.68 -27.70 -4.81
N ASP A 70 -6.17 -28.93 -4.72
CA ASP A 70 -6.62 -30.02 -5.60
C ASP A 70 -8.08 -30.42 -5.34
N GLU A 71 -8.50 -30.45 -4.06
CA GLU A 71 -9.90 -30.71 -3.70
C GLU A 71 -10.82 -29.60 -4.22
N LEU A 72 -10.40 -28.33 -4.09
CA LEU A 72 -11.14 -27.19 -4.64
C LEU A 72 -11.22 -27.25 -6.17
N ARG A 73 -10.11 -27.56 -6.86
CA ARG A 73 -10.07 -27.70 -8.32
C ARG A 73 -11.01 -28.80 -8.81
N GLN A 74 -11.02 -29.96 -8.14
CA GLN A 74 -11.94 -31.05 -8.47
C GLN A 74 -13.40 -30.64 -8.31
N ALA A 75 -13.73 -29.91 -7.23
CA ALA A 75 -15.08 -29.39 -7.02
C ALA A 75 -15.51 -28.41 -8.12
N LEU A 76 -14.65 -27.43 -8.46
CA LEU A 76 -14.95 -26.42 -9.49
C LEU A 76 -15.08 -27.03 -10.89
N THR A 77 -14.20 -27.97 -11.24
CA THR A 77 -14.23 -28.65 -12.54
C THR A 77 -15.41 -29.60 -12.67
N GLY A 78 -15.78 -30.30 -11.59
CA GLY A 78 -16.97 -31.14 -11.53
C GLY A 78 -18.28 -30.37 -11.70
N ALA A 79 -18.37 -29.16 -11.14
CA ALA A 79 -19.52 -28.26 -11.34
C ALA A 79 -19.60 -27.76 -12.79
N SER A 80 -18.45 -27.49 -13.43
CA SER A 80 -18.41 -27.02 -14.83
C SER A 80 -18.87 -28.09 -15.84
N THR A 81 -18.68 -29.38 -15.55
CA THR A 81 -19.16 -30.48 -16.40
C THR A 81 -20.67 -30.70 -16.29
N GLN A 82 -21.32 -30.29 -15.20
CA GLN A 82 -22.77 -30.39 -15.05
C GLN A 82 -23.51 -29.29 -15.82
N VAL A 83 -22.92 -28.10 -15.95
CA VAL A 83 -23.47 -26.98 -16.75
C VAL A 83 -23.53 -27.33 -18.25
N ALA A 84 -22.68 -28.24 -18.72
CA ALA A 84 -22.63 -28.68 -20.11
C ALA A 84 -23.72 -29.70 -20.51
N ARG A 85 -24.59 -30.14 -19.58
CA ARG A 85 -25.67 -31.08 -19.88
C ARG A 85 -26.99 -30.31 -20.02
N PRO A 86 -27.70 -30.36 -21.17
CA PRO A 86 -29.00 -29.72 -21.29
C PRO A 86 -29.96 -30.30 -20.24
N THR A 87 -30.44 -29.44 -19.35
CA THR A 87 -31.40 -29.80 -18.32
C THR A 87 -32.74 -30.14 -18.99
N GLN A 88 -33.06 -31.43 -19.10
CA GLN A 88 -34.44 -31.84 -19.30
C GLN A 88 -35.20 -31.54 -18.00
N ALA A 89 -36.07 -30.54 -18.07
CA ALA A 89 -36.98 -30.18 -17.01
C ALA A 89 -37.99 -31.33 -16.80
N ALA A 90 -37.78 -32.12 -15.74
CA ALA A 90 -38.83 -32.96 -15.18
C ALA A 90 -39.46 -32.18 -14.02
N VAL A 91 -40.61 -31.58 -14.32
CA VAL A 91 -41.58 -31.10 -13.34
C VAL A 91 -41.97 -32.28 -12.45
N SER A 92 -41.74 -32.17 -11.14
CA SER A 92 -42.40 -33.04 -10.16
C SER A 92 -42.93 -32.19 -9.02
N THR A 93 -44.24 -32.25 -8.91
CA THR A 93 -45.13 -31.50 -8.03
C THR A 93 -45.27 -32.15 -6.65
N GLN A 94 -45.38 -31.28 -5.62
CA GLN A 94 -46.10 -31.45 -4.34
C GLN A 94 -45.45 -32.29 -3.20
N PRO A 95 -45.92 -32.16 -1.93
CA PRO A 95 -46.15 -30.93 -1.17
C PRO A 95 -45.67 -31.04 0.31
N ALA A 96 -45.92 -29.97 1.07
CA ALA A 96 -45.60 -29.74 2.47
C ALA A 96 -45.99 -30.85 3.48
N HIS A 97 -45.11 -31.10 4.47
CA HIS A 97 -45.52 -31.69 5.75
C HIS A 97 -44.75 -31.13 6.96
N ARG A 98 -45.38 -30.14 7.59
CA ARG A 98 -45.61 -29.92 9.04
C ARG A 98 -44.53 -30.35 10.06
N SER A 99 -44.09 -29.34 10.83
CA SER A 99 -43.33 -29.39 12.09
C SER A 99 -43.86 -30.38 13.13
N ARG A 100 -42.96 -31.08 13.85
CA ARG A 100 -43.24 -31.51 15.23
C ARG A 100 -41.98 -31.84 16.06
N ARG A 101 -41.73 -30.94 17.01
CA ARG A 101 -41.18 -31.05 18.39
C ARG A 101 -40.43 -32.33 18.82
N SER A 102 -39.25 -32.11 19.43
CA SER A 102 -38.45 -32.94 20.34
C SER A 102 -39.25 -33.44 21.57
N PRO A 103 -38.76 -34.41 22.38
CA PRO A 103 -37.70 -34.12 23.38
C PRO A 103 -36.71 -35.26 23.71
N ALA A 104 -35.76 -34.92 24.58
CA ALA A 104 -34.60 -35.66 25.07
C ALA A 104 -34.90 -36.86 25.99
N LEU A 105 -33.91 -37.75 26.17
CA LEU A 105 -33.69 -38.49 27.43
C LEU A 105 -32.22 -38.93 27.59
N LEU A 106 -31.72 -38.73 28.81
CA LEU A 106 -30.39 -39.06 29.37
C LEU A 106 -30.26 -40.55 29.75
N ILE A 107 -29.02 -41.04 29.92
CA ILE A 107 -28.44 -41.84 31.05
C ILE A 107 -27.09 -42.48 30.61
N GLY A 108 -25.99 -42.19 31.34
CA GLY A 108 -24.65 -42.83 31.18
C GLY A 108 -24.46 -44.07 32.06
N PRO A 109 -23.30 -44.32 32.71
CA PRO A 109 -21.88 -44.37 32.28
C PRO A 109 -21.26 -45.78 32.58
N VAL A 110 -19.93 -45.99 32.41
CA VAL A 110 -18.99 -46.98 33.06
C VAL A 110 -17.78 -47.22 32.11
N VAL A 111 -16.58 -46.63 32.29
CA VAL A 111 -15.42 -46.89 33.20
C VAL A 111 -14.40 -47.92 32.64
N VAL A 112 -13.08 -47.62 32.84
CA VAL A 112 -11.89 -48.52 33.03
C VAL A 112 -10.78 -48.37 31.94
N VAL A 113 -9.67 -47.59 32.14
CA VAL A 113 -8.30 -47.94 32.70
C VAL A 113 -7.34 -48.46 31.59
N ALA A 114 -6.02 -48.21 31.46
CA ALA A 114 -4.95 -47.55 32.22
C ALA A 114 -3.62 -47.44 31.40
N VAL A 115 -2.73 -46.50 31.80
CA VAL A 115 -1.25 -46.59 32.04
C VAL A 115 -0.34 -47.04 30.87
N LEU A 116 0.44 -46.15 30.23
CA LEU A 116 1.82 -45.68 30.55
C LEU A 116 2.91 -46.77 30.58
N VAL A 117 4.04 -46.53 29.88
CA VAL A 117 5.42 -46.42 30.41
C VAL A 117 6.51 -46.73 29.34
N ALA A 118 7.50 -45.82 29.28
CA ALA A 118 8.93 -45.94 28.91
C ALA A 118 9.35 -46.32 27.47
N GLY A 119 10.47 -45.84 26.94
CA GLY A 119 11.59 -45.14 27.58
C GLY A 119 12.65 -44.63 26.59
N LEU A 120 13.50 -43.74 27.12
CA LEU A 120 14.66 -43.08 26.52
C LEU A 120 15.80 -44.04 26.12
N ALA A 121 16.62 -43.64 25.14
CA ALA A 121 18.10 -43.66 25.17
C ALA A 121 18.66 -42.98 23.87
N ILE A 122 19.28 -41.79 23.92
CA ILE A 122 20.71 -41.44 24.14
C ILE A 122 21.66 -41.65 22.94
N GLY A 123 22.22 -40.52 22.44
CA GLY A 123 23.61 -40.33 21.95
C GLY A 123 23.97 -40.88 20.56
N GLN A 124 24.87 -40.30 19.74
CA GLN A 124 26.00 -39.39 19.99
C GLN A 124 26.49 -38.65 18.72
N ARG A 125 27.08 -37.45 18.94
CA ARG A 125 28.30 -36.84 18.34
C ARG A 125 28.59 -36.83 16.82
N ALA A 126 28.62 -35.58 16.31
CA ALA A 126 29.77 -34.87 15.72
C ALA A 126 30.69 -35.56 14.71
N THR A 127 30.81 -34.98 13.50
CA THR A 127 32.04 -34.42 12.91
C THR A 127 31.63 -33.63 11.65
N ASN A 128 31.90 -32.33 11.52
CA ASN A 128 33.16 -31.61 11.25
C ASN A 128 33.48 -31.48 9.75
N SER A 129 33.38 -30.24 9.27
CA SER A 129 34.25 -29.54 8.31
C SER A 129 34.29 -29.88 6.81
N SER A 130 34.45 -28.79 6.04
CA SER A 130 34.90 -28.61 4.64
C SER A 130 33.76 -28.39 3.64
N ARG A 131 33.73 -27.37 2.77
CA ARG A 131 34.83 -26.64 2.14
C ARG A 131 34.28 -25.35 1.51
N ALA A 132 34.84 -24.19 1.83
CA ALA A 132 34.65 -22.97 1.07
C ALA A 132 35.48 -23.03 -0.22
N ALA A 133 34.90 -22.65 -1.36
CA ALA A 133 35.59 -22.55 -2.65
C ALA A 133 36.32 -21.20 -2.78
N PRO A 134 37.52 -21.15 -3.40
CA PRO A 134 38.31 -19.94 -3.51
C PRO A 134 37.91 -19.06 -4.71
N ALA A 135 38.09 -17.75 -4.54
CA ALA A 135 37.97 -16.74 -5.60
C ALA A 135 39.11 -16.85 -6.65
N PRO A 136 38.86 -16.48 -7.92
CA PRO A 136 39.92 -16.34 -8.92
C PRO A 136 40.71 -15.03 -8.76
N PRO A 137 41.97 -14.97 -9.23
CA PRO A 137 42.89 -13.87 -8.97
C PRO A 137 42.69 -12.65 -9.89
N LEU A 138 43.04 -11.48 -9.34
CA LEU A 138 43.20 -10.21 -10.05
C LEU A 138 44.36 -10.29 -11.05
N ILE A 139 44.08 -9.99 -12.33
CA ILE A 139 45.09 -9.78 -13.35
C ILE A 139 45.50 -8.31 -13.32
N VAL A 140 46.78 -8.07 -13.01
CA VAL A 140 47.47 -6.79 -13.14
C VAL A 140 47.98 -6.68 -14.57
N THR A 141 47.52 -5.66 -15.30
CA THR A 141 48.11 -5.28 -16.59
C THR A 141 49.10 -4.13 -16.36
N PRO A 142 50.34 -4.20 -16.89
CA PRO A 142 51.34 -3.15 -16.71
C PRO A 142 51.10 -1.93 -17.62
N ALA A 143 51.66 -0.82 -17.18
CA ALA A 143 51.61 0.49 -17.80
C ALA A 143 52.75 0.74 -18.81
N THR A 144 52.43 1.60 -19.79
CA THR A 144 53.27 2.61 -20.46
C THR A 144 54.20 2.21 -21.61
N GLU A 145 54.03 2.90 -22.76
CA GLU A 145 55.08 3.28 -23.74
C GLU A 145 54.56 4.52 -24.57
N PRO A 146 55.37 5.41 -25.21
CA PRO A 146 55.35 6.83 -24.85
C PRO A 146 54.83 7.76 -25.97
N THR A 147 54.65 9.01 -25.55
CA THR A 147 54.75 10.29 -26.27
C THR A 147 55.11 10.29 -27.76
N HIS A 148 54.23 10.91 -28.56
CA HIS A 148 54.64 11.76 -29.68
C HIS A 148 54.12 13.19 -29.47
N THR A 149 55.05 14.12 -29.31
CA THR A 149 54.80 15.57 -29.29
C THR A 149 54.70 16.07 -30.73
N PRO A 150 53.55 16.63 -31.18
CA PRO A 150 53.53 17.35 -32.45
C PRO A 150 54.11 18.76 -32.30
N THR A 151 55.01 19.10 -33.23
CA THR A 151 55.64 20.41 -33.46
C THR A 151 54.60 21.52 -33.66
N PRO A 152 54.79 22.74 -33.10
CA PRO A 152 53.88 23.86 -33.34
C PRO A 152 54.04 24.41 -34.77
N ILE A 153 52.90 24.60 -35.44
CA ILE A 153 52.75 25.27 -36.74
C ILE A 153 52.72 26.80 -36.48
N PRO A 154 53.36 27.65 -37.31
CA PRO A 154 53.38 29.09 -37.10
C PRO A 154 51.98 29.71 -37.13
N THR A 155 51.70 30.51 -36.10
CA THR A 155 50.49 31.31 -35.90
C THR A 155 50.33 32.36 -37.00
N ALA A 156 49.29 32.23 -37.82
CA ALA A 156 48.83 33.33 -38.66
C ALA A 156 48.15 34.40 -37.78
N THR A 157 48.54 35.65 -37.97
CA THR A 157 47.93 36.82 -37.31
C THR A 157 46.49 36.99 -37.84
N PRO A 158 45.44 36.90 -37.00
CA PRO A 158 44.08 37.04 -37.49
C PRO A 158 43.75 38.52 -37.76
N THR A 159 43.23 38.77 -38.95
CA THR A 159 42.54 40.01 -39.35
C THR A 159 41.31 40.23 -38.46
N PRO A 160 41.00 41.46 -38.00
CA PRO A 160 39.84 41.70 -37.16
C PRO A 160 38.55 41.38 -37.94
N ILE A 161 37.89 40.30 -37.54
CA ILE A 161 36.55 39.94 -38.01
C ILE A 161 35.57 40.84 -37.26
N ALA A 162 34.71 41.52 -38.02
CA ALA A 162 33.64 42.36 -37.47
C ALA A 162 32.85 41.58 -36.41
N ALA A 163 32.68 42.19 -35.23
CA ALA A 163 31.96 41.60 -34.12
C ALA A 163 30.50 41.35 -34.53
N VAL A 164 30.19 40.09 -34.84
CA VAL A 164 28.82 39.59 -34.91
C VAL A 164 28.28 39.66 -33.48
N LEU A 165 27.20 40.41 -33.25
CA LEU A 165 26.43 40.31 -32.02
C LEU A 165 25.93 38.87 -31.92
N ILE A 166 26.58 38.07 -31.08
CA ILE A 166 26.06 36.77 -30.67
C ILE A 166 24.90 37.09 -29.72
N GLU A 167 23.67 36.91 -30.18
CA GLU A 167 22.51 36.91 -29.29
C GLU A 167 22.77 35.87 -28.19
N PRO A 168 22.53 36.21 -26.90
CA PRO A 168 22.72 35.24 -25.83
C PRO A 168 21.88 34.01 -26.17
N PRO A 169 22.42 32.78 -25.93
CA PRO A 169 21.64 31.57 -26.16
C PRO A 169 20.30 31.72 -25.43
N PRO A 170 19.17 31.30 -26.04
CA PRO A 170 17.89 31.39 -25.37
C PRO A 170 18.03 30.71 -24.02
N THR A 171 17.79 31.46 -22.95
CA THR A 171 17.72 30.92 -21.59
C THR A 171 16.80 29.69 -21.68
N PRO A 172 17.24 28.49 -21.26
CA PRO A 172 16.38 27.32 -21.32
C PRO A 172 15.11 27.65 -20.53
N THR A 173 14.00 27.81 -21.24
CA THR A 173 12.69 27.95 -20.64
C THR A 173 12.46 26.62 -19.94
N LEU A 174 12.57 26.59 -18.61
CA LEU A 174 12.28 25.41 -17.81
C LEU A 174 10.90 24.93 -18.23
N SER A 175 10.84 23.78 -18.93
CA SER A 175 9.58 23.08 -19.17
C SER A 175 8.92 22.91 -17.79
N PRO A 176 7.61 23.21 -17.66
CA PRO A 176 6.93 23.00 -16.39
C PRO A 176 7.16 21.55 -15.97
N SER A 177 7.75 21.38 -14.78
CA SER A 177 8.11 20.07 -14.25
C SER A 177 6.90 19.13 -14.36
N ASN A 178 7.02 18.00 -15.05
CA ASN A 178 5.96 16.98 -15.13
C ASN A 178 5.91 16.18 -13.82
N VAL A 179 5.91 16.93 -12.71
CA VAL A 179 6.01 16.48 -11.34
C VAL A 179 4.61 16.61 -10.73
N HIS A 180 4.13 15.52 -10.18
CA HIS A 180 2.85 15.39 -9.52
C HIS A 180 3.10 15.00 -8.06
N VAL A 181 2.69 15.87 -7.14
CA VAL A 181 2.87 15.66 -5.71
C VAL A 181 1.51 15.62 -5.04
N GLN A 182 1.16 14.47 -4.46
CA GLN A 182 -0.02 14.36 -3.61
C GLN A 182 0.37 14.56 -2.16
N TYR A 183 -0.22 15.56 -1.52
CA TYR A 183 -0.12 15.73 -0.08
C TYR A 183 -1.22 14.90 0.57
N VAL A 184 -0.83 14.03 1.48
CA VAL A 184 -1.74 13.22 2.29
C VAL A 184 -1.61 13.69 3.73
N LEU A 185 -2.70 14.22 4.28
CA LEU A 185 -2.75 14.76 5.63
C LEU A 185 -3.50 13.81 6.56
N ASP A 186 -2.83 13.37 7.62
CA ASP A 186 -3.50 12.82 8.78
C ASP A 186 -4.30 13.93 9.46
N ALA A 187 -5.60 13.71 9.56
CA ALA A 187 -6.51 14.53 10.33
C ALA A 187 -7.33 13.63 11.27
N SER A 188 -6.75 12.55 11.77
CA SER A 188 -7.33 11.76 12.84
C SER A 188 -7.38 12.54 14.16
N ASN A 189 -8.14 12.04 15.13
CA ASN A 189 -8.35 12.70 16.42
C ASN A 189 -7.03 12.97 17.20
N SER A 190 -5.98 12.15 17.01
CA SER A 190 -4.67 12.35 17.67
C SER A 190 -4.00 13.66 17.27
N MET A 191 -4.31 14.19 16.08
CA MET A 191 -3.76 15.46 15.57
C MET A 191 -4.23 16.70 16.34
N LEU A 192 -5.22 16.56 17.24
CA LEU A 192 -5.56 17.58 18.24
C LEU A 192 -4.52 17.70 19.37
N GLY A 193 -3.66 16.69 19.52
CA GLY A 193 -2.54 16.68 20.45
C GLY A 193 -1.57 17.82 20.18
N SER A 194 -0.79 18.21 21.20
CA SER A 194 0.15 19.33 21.08
C SER A 194 1.55 18.86 20.70
N LEU A 195 2.24 19.71 19.94
CA LEU A 195 3.70 19.66 19.76
C LEU A 195 4.43 20.37 20.91
N PRO A 196 5.74 20.16 21.07
CA PRO A 196 6.58 21.02 21.90
C PRO A 196 6.35 22.50 21.54
N GLY A 197 5.93 23.30 22.51
CA GLY A 197 5.50 24.70 22.29
C GLY A 197 3.97 24.92 22.35
N GLY A 198 3.18 23.86 22.53
CA GLY A 198 1.77 23.94 22.94
C GLY A 198 0.76 24.14 21.80
N ARG A 199 1.23 24.30 20.55
CA ARG A 199 0.34 24.32 19.37
C ARG A 199 -0.14 22.92 19.03
N ALA A 200 -1.38 22.80 18.54
CA ALA A 200 -1.90 21.54 18.05
C ALA A 200 -1.14 21.07 16.80
N ARG A 201 -0.94 19.75 16.66
CA ARG A 201 -0.25 19.14 15.52
C ARG A 201 -0.93 19.52 14.20
N ILE A 202 -2.27 19.48 14.16
CA ILE A 202 -3.04 19.90 12.99
C ILE A 202 -2.78 21.37 12.61
N ASP A 203 -2.68 22.27 13.59
CA ASP A 203 -2.48 23.69 13.29
C ASP A 203 -1.09 23.95 12.74
N VAL A 204 -0.08 23.22 13.23
CA VAL A 204 1.28 23.24 12.68
C VAL A 204 1.30 22.64 11.28
N ALA A 205 0.62 21.52 11.04
CA ALA A 205 0.49 20.93 9.71
C ALA A 205 -0.14 21.90 8.71
N ARG A 206 -1.26 22.55 9.08
CA ARG A 206 -1.96 23.51 8.22
C ARG A 206 -1.07 24.69 7.85
N SER A 207 -0.54 25.37 8.86
CA SER A 207 0.29 26.58 8.65
C SER A 207 1.59 26.26 7.91
N GLY A 208 2.26 25.15 8.22
CA GLY A 208 3.47 24.71 7.54
C GLY A 208 3.23 24.36 6.06
N LEU A 209 2.14 23.67 5.73
CA LEU A 209 1.76 23.41 4.33
C LEU A 209 1.49 24.70 3.55
N ILE A 210 0.73 25.63 4.14
CA ILE A 210 0.42 26.92 3.50
C ILE A 210 1.71 27.71 3.24
N HIS A 211 2.60 27.84 4.24
CA HIS A 211 3.87 28.54 4.07
C HIS A 211 4.81 27.85 3.08
N HIS A 212 4.86 26.51 3.09
CA HIS A 212 5.61 25.74 2.11
C HIS A 212 5.11 26.05 0.68
N TRP A 213 3.81 25.94 0.44
CA TRP A 213 3.21 26.21 -0.86
C TRP A 213 3.40 27.65 -1.34
N GLN A 214 3.33 28.63 -0.44
CA GLN A 214 3.59 30.04 -0.76
C GLN A 214 5.06 30.33 -1.05
N SER A 215 5.99 29.53 -0.51
CA SER A 215 7.43 29.70 -0.74
C SER A 215 7.91 29.16 -2.08
N MET A 216 7.14 28.27 -2.72
CA MET A 216 7.49 27.69 -4.02
C MET A 216 7.40 28.71 -5.15
N LYS A 217 8.46 28.78 -5.97
CA LYS A 217 8.51 29.65 -7.16
C LYS A 217 7.77 29.08 -8.36
N VAL A 218 7.76 27.76 -8.48
CA VAL A 218 7.07 27.00 -9.53
C VAL A 218 6.30 25.91 -8.83
N HIS A 219 4.99 25.87 -9.03
CA HIS A 219 4.15 24.83 -8.44
C HIS A 219 4.11 23.60 -9.37
N PRO A 220 4.45 22.40 -8.87
CA PRO A 220 4.12 21.17 -9.57
C PRO A 220 2.60 20.99 -9.66
N TYR A 221 2.13 19.91 -10.29
CA TYR A 221 0.75 19.50 -10.12
C TYR A 221 0.57 18.99 -8.69
N ILE A 222 -0.24 19.69 -7.90
CA ILE A 222 -0.43 19.38 -6.48
C ILE A 222 -1.84 18.85 -6.28
N SER A 223 -2.02 17.83 -5.46
CA SER A 223 -3.33 17.44 -4.90
C SER A 223 -3.26 17.36 -3.38
N LEU A 224 -4.42 17.42 -2.73
CA LEU A 224 -4.55 17.30 -1.29
C LEU A 224 -5.61 16.24 -0.96
N ARG A 225 -5.19 15.21 -0.24
CA ARG A 225 -6.03 14.20 0.40
C ARG A 225 -5.91 14.34 1.91
N ALA A 226 -7.00 14.12 2.62
CA ALA A 226 -6.97 14.00 4.08
C ALA A 226 -7.73 12.76 4.52
N PHE A 227 -7.36 12.19 5.66
CA PHE A 227 -8.05 11.07 6.26
C PHE A 227 -8.39 11.34 7.72
N GLY A 228 -9.45 10.69 8.22
CA GLY A 228 -9.92 10.84 9.60
C GLY A 228 -10.58 12.18 9.93
N HIS A 229 -10.93 12.99 8.93
CA HIS A 229 -11.44 14.36 9.16
C HIS A 229 -12.96 14.52 9.11
N SER A 230 -13.69 13.56 8.54
CA SER A 230 -15.13 13.68 8.23
C SER A 230 -16.01 12.82 9.14
N ARG A 231 -15.41 11.83 9.80
CA ARG A 231 -16.09 10.88 10.70
C ARG A 231 -15.53 10.92 12.10
N SER A 232 -16.38 10.60 13.07
CA SER A 232 -15.97 10.46 14.47
C SER A 232 -15.26 9.14 14.69
N ALA A 233 -14.24 9.10 15.55
CA ALA A 233 -13.47 7.90 15.86
C ALA A 233 -14.30 6.73 16.44
N VAL A 234 -15.52 6.98 16.95
CA VAL A 234 -16.42 5.94 17.44
C VAL A 234 -17.38 5.41 16.36
N ASP A 235 -17.41 6.02 15.18
CA ASP A 235 -18.16 5.52 14.03
C ASP A 235 -17.44 4.28 13.46
N ALA A 236 -18.18 3.19 13.25
CA ALA A 236 -17.65 1.99 12.61
C ALA A 236 -17.14 2.28 11.18
N ALA A 237 -17.69 3.29 10.52
CA ALA A 237 -17.25 3.74 9.20
C ALA A 237 -16.04 4.69 9.25
N SER A 238 -15.51 5.03 10.42
CA SER A 238 -14.36 5.94 10.54
C SER A 238 -13.11 5.42 9.82
N CYS A 239 -12.99 4.10 9.65
CA CYS A 239 -11.90 3.49 8.91
C CYS A 239 -12.07 3.53 7.38
N LEU A 240 -13.15 4.14 6.89
CA LEU A 240 -13.38 4.42 5.47
C LEU A 240 -13.23 5.92 5.16
N ASP A 241 -12.69 6.69 6.12
CA ASP A 241 -12.60 8.15 6.04
C ASP A 241 -11.31 8.60 5.38
N SER A 242 -11.31 8.62 4.04
CA SER A 242 -10.25 9.16 3.19
C SER A 242 -10.89 9.96 2.05
N GLU A 243 -10.52 11.23 1.92
CA GLU A 243 -11.14 12.16 0.97
C GLU A 243 -10.09 12.91 0.15
N MET A 244 -10.28 12.93 -1.17
CA MET A 244 -9.59 13.86 -2.06
C MET A 244 -10.23 15.25 -1.93
N LEU A 245 -9.63 16.12 -1.13
CA LEU A 245 -10.11 17.48 -0.91
C LEU A 245 -9.88 18.37 -2.14
N VAL A 246 -8.73 18.21 -2.79
CA VAL A 246 -8.36 18.97 -3.98
C VAL A 246 -7.65 18.05 -4.96
N SER A 247 -8.24 17.84 -6.14
CA SER A 247 -7.65 17.07 -7.25
C SER A 247 -6.37 17.73 -7.79
N PHE A 248 -5.58 16.98 -8.56
CA PHE A 248 -4.36 17.49 -9.17
C PHE A 248 -4.60 18.72 -10.04
N GLY A 249 -3.87 19.78 -9.76
CA GLY A 249 -3.92 21.03 -10.51
C GLY A 249 -2.69 21.90 -10.26
N ARG A 250 -2.53 22.93 -11.09
CA ARG A 250 -1.50 23.97 -10.95
C ARG A 250 -2.12 25.26 -10.42
N GLU A 251 -1.30 26.11 -9.83
CA GLU A 251 -1.68 27.49 -9.42
C GLU A 251 -2.91 27.56 -8.50
N GLN A 252 -3.18 26.49 -7.73
CA GLN A 252 -4.40 26.34 -6.92
C GLN A 252 -4.17 26.51 -5.42
N ILE A 253 -3.16 27.31 -5.02
CA ILE A 253 -2.79 27.48 -3.60
C ILE A 253 -3.93 28.07 -2.76
N GLU A 254 -4.77 28.95 -3.34
CA GLU A 254 -5.95 29.47 -2.66
C GLU A 254 -6.97 28.36 -2.36
N GLN A 255 -7.26 27.50 -3.34
CA GLN A 255 -8.17 26.36 -3.17
C GLN A 255 -7.62 25.34 -2.16
N LEU A 256 -6.33 25.02 -2.24
CA LEU A 256 -5.63 24.16 -1.28
C LEU A 256 -5.72 24.72 0.14
N SER A 257 -5.46 26.01 0.31
CA SER A 257 -5.50 26.68 1.63
C SER A 257 -6.91 26.70 2.21
N ALA A 258 -7.93 26.95 1.39
CA ALA A 258 -9.32 26.93 1.79
C ALA A 258 -9.79 25.53 2.21
N ALA A 259 -9.46 24.51 1.41
CA ALA A 259 -9.79 23.11 1.72
C ALA A 259 -9.10 22.66 3.02
N LEU A 260 -7.81 22.95 3.17
CA LEU A 260 -7.03 22.61 4.35
C LEU A 260 -7.56 23.27 5.64
N SER A 261 -8.09 24.50 5.53
CA SER A 261 -8.70 25.21 6.65
C SER A 261 -10.03 24.60 7.11
N ALA A 262 -10.73 23.88 6.22
CA ALA A 262 -12.00 23.22 6.51
C ALA A 262 -11.84 21.82 7.13
N VAL A 263 -10.65 21.22 7.06
CA VAL A 263 -10.33 19.93 7.67
C VAL A 263 -10.54 20.00 9.18
N THR A 264 -11.19 19.02 9.80
CA THR A 264 -11.36 18.97 11.26
C THR A 264 -10.90 17.64 11.81
N PRO A 265 -9.99 17.57 12.80
CA PRO A 265 -9.51 16.27 13.26
C PRO A 265 -10.48 15.58 14.23
N GLN A 266 -11.00 14.41 13.87
CA GLN A 266 -12.09 13.77 14.64
C GLN A 266 -12.11 12.23 14.61
N GLY A 267 -11.48 11.60 13.62
CA GLY A 267 -11.64 10.18 13.28
C GLY A 267 -10.47 9.28 13.67
N MET A 268 -10.59 8.03 13.24
CA MET A 268 -9.51 7.04 13.16
C MET A 268 -8.53 7.39 12.03
N SER A 269 -7.42 6.65 11.94
CA SER A 269 -6.31 6.84 11.00
C SER A 269 -6.28 5.68 9.98
N PRO A 270 -7.15 5.68 8.94
CA PRO A 270 -7.12 4.66 7.89
C PRO A 270 -5.98 4.94 6.90
N LEU A 271 -4.74 4.87 7.38
CA LEU A 271 -3.54 5.19 6.64
C LEU A 271 -3.34 4.25 5.44
N ALA A 272 -3.63 2.95 5.61
CA ALA A 272 -3.55 1.99 4.51
C ALA A 272 -4.50 2.38 3.36
N ASP A 273 -5.75 2.75 3.68
CA ASP A 273 -6.74 3.16 2.69
C ASP A 273 -6.35 4.47 2.02
N ALA A 274 -5.93 5.47 2.79
CA ALA A 274 -5.49 6.75 2.25
C ALA A 274 -4.33 6.62 1.27
N LEU A 275 -3.32 5.79 1.60
CA LEU A 275 -2.20 5.52 0.70
C LEU A 275 -2.62 4.68 -0.50
N ARG A 276 -3.57 3.75 -0.35
CA ARG A 276 -4.09 2.97 -1.48
C ARG A 276 -4.82 3.82 -2.50
N GLU A 277 -5.66 4.72 -2.03
CA GLU A 277 -6.38 5.64 -2.90
C GLU A 277 -5.42 6.66 -3.53
N ALA A 278 -4.47 7.20 -2.77
CA ALA A 278 -3.41 8.06 -3.30
C ALA A 278 -2.63 7.39 -4.45
N SER A 279 -2.38 6.08 -4.32
CA SER A 279 -1.71 5.30 -5.37
C SER A 279 -2.56 5.15 -6.64
N GLY A 280 -3.88 5.07 -6.50
CA GLY A 280 -4.81 5.07 -7.63
C GLY A 280 -4.87 6.43 -8.32
N ASP A 281 -4.77 7.51 -7.55
CA ASP A 281 -4.77 8.89 -8.04
C ASP A 281 -3.52 9.18 -8.90
N LEU A 282 -2.38 8.56 -8.55
CA LEU A 282 -1.08 8.65 -9.23
C LEU A 282 -0.90 7.57 -10.31
N SER A 283 -1.71 7.62 -11.38
CA SER A 283 -1.72 6.59 -12.45
C SER A 283 -0.56 6.71 -13.46
N PRO A 284 0.50 5.87 -13.44
CA PRO A 284 1.80 6.13 -14.09
C PRO A 284 1.73 6.59 -15.55
N ALA A 285 2.51 7.62 -15.90
CA ALA A 285 2.63 8.11 -17.28
C ALA A 285 4.10 8.33 -17.67
N ALA A 286 4.42 8.14 -18.96
CA ALA A 286 5.78 8.31 -19.46
C ALA A 286 6.28 9.75 -19.24
N GLY A 287 7.50 9.90 -18.71
CA GLY A 287 8.12 11.20 -18.42
C GLY A 287 7.46 11.96 -17.28
N ARG A 288 6.60 11.32 -16.48
CA ARG A 288 5.98 11.90 -15.29
C ARG A 288 6.68 11.42 -14.03
N VAL A 289 6.86 12.32 -13.08
CA VAL A 289 7.38 12.03 -11.75
C VAL A 289 6.25 12.17 -10.75
N ASP A 290 5.95 11.08 -10.07
CA ASP A 290 4.92 11.02 -9.04
C ASP A 290 5.58 10.89 -7.67
N ALA A 291 5.05 11.58 -6.67
CA ALA A 291 5.46 11.44 -5.29
C ALA A 291 4.29 11.70 -4.33
N VAL A 292 4.36 11.09 -3.15
CA VAL A 292 3.46 11.38 -2.04
C VAL A 292 4.24 12.05 -0.92
N ILE A 293 3.67 13.09 -0.32
CA ILE A 293 4.14 13.66 0.94
C ILE A 293 3.05 13.40 1.99
N LEU A 294 3.35 12.51 2.94
CA LEU A 294 2.50 12.18 4.08
C LEU A 294 2.88 13.06 5.29
N ILE A 295 1.90 13.68 5.91
CA ILE A 295 2.04 14.40 7.18
C ILE A 295 1.17 13.69 8.20
N ALA A 296 1.81 13.04 9.19
CA ALA A 296 1.10 12.18 10.14
C ALA A 296 1.67 12.25 11.55
N ASP A 297 0.84 11.95 12.55
CA ASP A 297 1.28 11.82 13.96
C ASP A 297 1.24 10.38 14.49
N GLY A 298 0.73 9.45 13.68
CA GLY A 298 0.59 8.04 14.02
C GLY A 298 0.57 7.12 12.80
N GLY A 299 0.54 5.82 13.08
CA GLY A 299 0.38 4.75 12.10
C GLY A 299 -1.08 4.41 11.80
N ASP A 300 -1.30 3.29 11.12
CA ASP A 300 -2.66 2.78 10.88
C ASP A 300 -3.28 2.24 12.18
N ASN A 301 -4.49 2.66 12.51
CA ASN A 301 -5.24 2.13 13.66
C ASN A 301 -6.59 1.51 13.26
N CYS A 302 -6.74 1.19 11.97
CA CYS A 302 -7.90 0.58 11.36
C CYS A 302 -7.73 -0.92 11.09
N GLY A 303 -6.54 -1.46 11.37
CA GLY A 303 -6.27 -2.90 11.41
C GLY A 303 -5.69 -3.44 10.10
N GLU A 304 -5.29 -2.56 9.18
CA GLU A 304 -4.59 -2.94 7.97
C GLU A 304 -3.07 -2.98 8.16
N ASP A 305 -2.40 -3.82 7.38
CA ASP A 305 -0.94 -3.87 7.32
C ASP A 305 -0.47 -2.98 6.15
N VAL A 306 -0.06 -1.76 6.47
CA VAL A 306 0.33 -0.75 5.46
C VAL A 306 1.52 -1.23 4.63
N LEU A 307 2.50 -1.90 5.24
CA LEU A 307 3.69 -2.38 4.54
C LEU A 307 3.38 -3.54 3.61
N GLN A 308 2.50 -4.47 4.02
CA GLN A 308 2.03 -5.53 3.14
C GLN A 308 1.28 -4.95 1.95
N MET A 309 0.40 -3.98 2.18
CA MET A 309 -0.36 -3.29 1.13
C MET A 309 0.57 -2.58 0.13
N LEU A 310 1.56 -1.82 0.60
CA LEU A 310 2.52 -1.12 -0.26
C LEU A 310 3.42 -2.10 -1.05
N ASN A 311 3.80 -3.23 -0.46
CA ASN A 311 4.53 -4.27 -1.20
C ASN A 311 3.72 -4.78 -2.40
N TYR A 312 2.44 -5.07 -2.19
CA TYR A 312 1.54 -5.50 -3.26
C TYR A 312 1.44 -4.44 -4.37
N GLN A 313 1.31 -3.16 -4.02
CA GLN A 313 1.28 -2.09 -5.02
C GLN A 313 2.56 -2.00 -5.86
N ARG A 314 3.73 -2.15 -5.23
CA ARG A 314 5.01 -2.14 -5.93
C ARG A 314 5.18 -3.32 -6.87
N GLU A 315 4.63 -4.48 -6.51
CA GLU A 315 4.59 -5.68 -7.35
C GLU A 315 3.73 -5.46 -8.61
N VAL A 316 2.62 -4.74 -8.51
CA VAL A 316 1.75 -4.41 -9.65
C VAL A 316 2.18 -3.15 -10.41
N GLY A 317 3.32 -2.54 -10.05
CA GLY A 317 3.97 -1.48 -10.81
C GLY A 317 3.66 -0.05 -10.37
N LEU A 318 2.96 0.16 -9.26
CA LEU A 318 2.77 1.48 -8.66
C LEU A 318 4.02 1.80 -7.82
N ARG A 319 4.92 2.61 -8.40
CA ARG A 319 6.22 2.94 -7.81
C ARG A 319 6.42 4.44 -7.80
N PHE A 320 6.27 5.03 -6.63
CA PHE A 320 6.64 6.41 -6.34
C PHE A 320 7.14 6.48 -4.89
N PRO A 321 8.07 7.40 -4.59
CA PRO A 321 8.51 7.61 -3.22
C PRO A 321 7.41 8.25 -2.37
N ILE A 322 7.29 7.77 -1.13
CA ILE A 322 6.47 8.38 -0.08
C ILE A 322 7.42 9.06 0.91
N TYR A 323 7.39 10.38 0.94
CA TYR A 323 8.09 11.18 1.93
C TYR A 323 7.17 11.41 3.14
N VAL A 324 7.71 11.34 4.35
CA VAL A 324 6.90 11.36 5.58
C VAL A 324 7.43 12.39 6.56
N ALA A 325 6.57 13.33 6.94
CA ALA A 325 6.80 14.28 8.03
C ALA A 325 6.02 13.82 9.27
N GLY A 326 6.74 13.37 10.30
CA GLY A 326 6.15 12.87 11.55
C GLY A 326 5.97 13.98 12.60
N LEU A 327 4.76 14.15 13.15
CA LEU A 327 4.44 15.20 14.13
C LEU A 327 4.24 14.62 15.54
N ALA A 328 5.29 14.65 16.38
CA ALA A 328 5.26 14.07 17.74
C ALA A 328 4.73 12.61 17.77
N VAL A 329 5.37 11.78 16.95
CA VAL A 329 5.07 10.35 16.78
C VAL A 329 5.68 9.53 17.92
N ASP A 330 4.96 8.53 18.43
CA ASP A 330 5.52 7.54 19.36
C ASP A 330 6.47 6.56 18.65
N ASP A 331 7.15 5.70 19.42
CA ASP A 331 8.20 4.83 18.88
C ASP A 331 7.66 3.75 17.91
N ASP A 332 6.49 3.19 18.19
CA ASP A 332 5.88 2.13 17.38
C ASP A 332 5.40 2.71 16.05
N ALA A 333 4.64 3.82 16.10
CA ALA A 333 4.20 4.53 14.91
C ALA A 333 5.37 5.11 14.10
N ARG A 334 6.43 5.58 14.76
CA ARG A 334 7.65 6.07 14.08
C ARG A 334 8.28 4.95 13.25
N GLN A 335 8.35 3.74 13.79
CA GLN A 335 8.92 2.60 13.08
C GLN A 335 8.09 2.26 11.84
N GLU A 336 6.76 2.27 11.94
CA GLU A 336 5.88 2.03 10.80
C GLU A 336 6.04 3.11 9.72
N LEU A 337 5.91 4.39 10.09
CA LEU A 337 6.04 5.53 9.16
C LEU A 337 7.41 5.59 8.47
N ARG A 338 8.48 5.27 9.20
CA ARG A 338 9.82 5.14 8.63
C ARG A 338 9.89 3.99 7.62
N SER A 339 9.32 2.85 7.96
CA SER A 339 9.31 1.67 7.08
C SER A 339 8.53 1.95 5.78
N ILE A 340 7.46 2.74 5.83
CA ILE A 340 6.72 3.20 4.64
C ILE A 340 7.63 4.01 3.70
N ALA A 341 8.35 4.99 4.26
CA ALA A 341 9.24 5.84 3.47
C ALA A 341 10.39 5.03 2.85
N GLU A 342 11.06 4.20 3.65
CA GLU A 342 12.18 3.37 3.19
C GLU A 342 11.75 2.36 2.12
N LEU A 343 10.59 1.72 2.30
CA LEU A 343 10.07 0.73 1.35
C LEU A 343 9.80 1.34 -0.05
N THR A 344 9.37 2.59 -0.08
CA THR A 344 8.98 3.30 -1.31
C THR A 344 10.11 4.12 -1.91
N GLY A 345 11.24 4.26 -1.21
CA GLY A 345 12.39 5.06 -1.65
C GLY A 345 12.26 6.56 -1.34
N GLY A 346 11.35 6.94 -0.44
CA GLY A 346 11.27 8.28 0.11
C GLY A 346 12.08 8.41 1.41
N GLN A 347 11.74 9.41 2.22
CA GLN A 347 12.42 9.67 3.50
C GLN A 347 11.42 10.01 4.62
N TYR A 348 11.78 9.63 5.84
CA TYR A 348 11.05 9.99 7.05
C TYR A 348 11.85 11.00 7.88
N SER A 349 11.18 11.98 8.50
CA SER A 349 11.78 12.85 9.51
C SER A 349 10.75 13.31 10.55
N ASP A 350 11.15 13.31 11.83
CA ASP A 350 10.38 13.92 12.91
C ASP A 350 10.42 15.46 12.80
N VAL A 351 9.30 16.10 13.13
CA VAL A 351 9.11 17.54 13.10
C VAL A 351 8.54 18.01 14.45
N GLY A 352 9.22 18.98 15.07
CA GLY A 352 8.84 19.50 16.38
C GLY A 352 8.09 20.84 16.34
N ASN A 353 8.13 21.56 15.22
CA ASN A 353 7.48 22.87 15.05
C ASN A 353 7.27 23.21 13.57
N GLU A 354 6.62 24.35 13.32
CA GLU A 354 6.28 24.81 11.98
C GLU A 354 7.50 25.12 11.11
N ASP A 355 8.53 25.79 11.63
CA ASP A 355 9.73 26.12 10.86
C ASP A 355 10.45 24.86 10.37
N GLN A 356 10.54 23.85 11.24
CA GLN A 356 11.07 22.53 10.88
C GLN A 356 10.21 21.84 9.82
N LEU A 357 8.88 21.96 9.89
CA LEU A 357 7.98 21.40 8.89
C LEU A 357 8.24 22.05 7.52
N VAL A 358 8.28 23.38 7.46
CA VAL A 358 8.49 24.12 6.20
C VAL A 358 9.85 23.76 5.59
N GLN A 359 10.92 23.72 6.40
CA GLN A 359 12.25 23.32 5.94
C GLN A 359 12.25 21.89 5.39
N LEU A 360 11.57 20.97 6.06
CA LEU A 360 11.46 19.59 5.64
C LEU A 360 10.70 19.44 4.31
N LEU A 361 9.56 20.10 4.17
CA LEU A 361 8.73 20.06 2.95
C LEU A 361 9.45 20.68 1.75
N ASN A 362 10.19 21.77 1.97
CA ASN A 362 11.03 22.38 0.93
C ASN A 362 12.11 21.39 0.46
N ARG A 363 12.80 20.73 1.39
CA ARG A 363 13.80 19.71 1.07
C ARG A 363 13.20 18.54 0.31
N PHE A 364 12.04 18.02 0.72
CA PHE A 364 11.34 16.97 -0.03
C PHE A 364 10.99 17.41 -1.45
N SER A 365 10.54 18.66 -1.64
CA SER A 365 10.24 19.18 -2.98
C SER A 365 11.49 19.24 -3.86
N GLU A 366 12.62 19.70 -3.34
CA GLU A 366 13.91 19.70 -4.05
C GLU A 366 14.36 18.28 -4.42
N GLU A 367 14.21 17.32 -3.50
CA GLU A 367 14.54 15.91 -3.77
C GLU A 367 13.62 15.29 -4.84
N ILE A 368 12.32 15.58 -4.80
CA ILE A 368 11.34 15.14 -5.81
C ILE A 368 11.69 15.70 -7.20
N GLU A 369 12.02 16.99 -7.27
CA GLU A 369 12.43 17.62 -8.53
C GLU A 369 13.74 17.06 -9.10
N ALA A 370 14.60 16.49 -8.24
CA ALA A 370 15.84 15.85 -8.64
C ALA A 370 15.67 14.38 -9.10
N LEU A 371 14.47 13.79 -8.99
CA LEU A 371 14.24 12.39 -9.37
C LEU A 371 14.46 12.16 -10.88
N PRO A 372 14.94 10.96 -11.28
CA PRO A 372 15.10 10.62 -12.69
C PRO A 372 13.74 10.67 -13.40
N GLY A 373 13.65 11.45 -14.49
CA GLY A 373 12.40 11.67 -15.23
C GLY A 373 11.93 13.13 -15.27
N VAL A 374 12.56 14.04 -14.52
CA VAL A 374 12.28 15.49 -14.56
C VAL A 374 13.04 16.22 -15.68
N THR A 375 14.15 15.65 -16.19
CA THR A 375 14.91 16.25 -17.30
C THR A 375 14.20 16.05 -18.64
N PRO A 376 13.94 17.12 -19.42
CA PRO A 376 13.25 17.07 -20.71
C PRO A 376 14.01 16.32 -21.80
#